data_AF-T0Q017-F1
#
_entry.id   AF-T0Q017-F1
#
_cell.length_a   1.000
_cell.length_b   1.000
_cell.length_c   1.000
_cell.angle_alpha   90.00
_cell.angle_beta   90.00
_cell.angle_gamma   90.00
#
_symmetry.space_group_name_H-M   'P 1'
#
loop_
_entity.id
_entity.type
_entity.pdbx_description
1 polymer ?
#
loop_
_entity_poly.entity_id
_entity_poly.type
_entity_poly.pdbx_seq_one_letter_code
_entity_poly.pdbx_strand_id
1 'polypeptide(L)'
;MVAPFPGPVLADWSDFAAWKRGFLGAAATRGLRELYTANDPAVPAIDACISPARGAALHAAAEIAVPPVPHGLSLATFGEAVLARAHAIVAHVADAMQAEATAVQARSMAAAVAFLLSALSPHLRDELDDGKSPSVLWAEVHAKGYVLMDDCRLFGHLEVVRLAGNDALPDDLTTLEEHIQRYVDVIFVPSHGSDARLVAAADRLKVTLLCNACPPAMADVFETWRTDEPAWDYTYMRRRLVEYWALQRLGRQNATPPKAGIRHATVDSTATDATFSPSSATTAIVRDVGASQGMQYRLTI
;
A
#
# COMPACT_ATOMS: atom_id res chain seq x y z
N MET A 1 15.74 -25.73 6.74
CA MET A 1 15.28 -24.60 7.57
C MET A 1 15.57 -23.31 6.83
N VAL A 2 14.59 -22.40 6.76
CA VAL A 2 14.74 -21.12 6.07
C VAL A 2 15.40 -20.16 7.05
N ALA A 3 16.46 -19.46 6.62
CA ALA A 3 17.11 -18.48 7.47
C ALA A 3 16.10 -17.40 7.89
N PRO A 4 16.17 -16.83 9.11
CA PRO A 4 15.27 -15.75 9.50
C PRO A 4 15.47 -14.50 8.63
N PHE A 5 14.52 -13.58 8.69
CA PHE A 5 14.65 -12.24 8.11
C PHE A 5 15.83 -11.50 8.74
N PRO A 6 16.80 -10.99 7.93
CA PRO A 6 18.01 -10.36 8.46
C PRO A 6 17.83 -8.87 8.81
N GLY A 7 16.67 -8.27 8.49
CA GLY A 7 16.40 -6.85 8.68
C GLY A 7 15.73 -6.51 10.02
N PRO A 8 15.33 -5.24 10.21
CA PRO A 8 14.65 -4.79 11.42
C PRO A 8 13.26 -5.43 11.55
N VAL A 9 12.99 -6.03 12.71
CA VAL A 9 11.69 -6.62 13.01
C VAL A 9 10.63 -5.54 13.13
N LEU A 10 9.46 -5.73 12.51
CA LEU A 10 8.32 -4.82 12.67
C LEU A 10 7.80 -4.95 14.11
N ALA A 11 7.97 -3.88 14.88
CA ALA A 11 7.55 -3.83 16.27
C ALA A 11 6.20 -3.12 16.46
N ASP A 12 5.80 -2.27 15.54
CA ASP A 12 4.52 -1.54 15.59
C ASP A 12 3.96 -1.40 14.18
N TRP A 13 2.63 -1.46 14.02
CA TRP A 13 1.98 -1.33 12.72
C TRP A 13 2.23 0.05 12.06
N SER A 14 2.50 1.11 12.84
CA SER A 14 2.82 2.45 12.34
C SER A 14 4.14 2.50 11.55
N ASP A 15 5.07 1.59 11.82
CA ASP A 15 6.35 1.49 11.10
C ASP A 15 6.24 0.69 9.80
N PHE A 16 5.04 0.14 9.48
CA PHE A 16 4.84 -0.77 8.35
C PHE A 16 5.30 -0.16 7.03
N ALA A 17 5.01 1.11 6.77
CA ALA A 17 5.38 1.77 5.51
C ALA A 17 6.91 1.78 5.28
N ALA A 18 7.69 2.07 6.31
CA ALA A 18 9.15 2.05 6.26
C ALA A 18 9.67 0.60 6.15
N TRP A 19 9.12 -0.31 6.94
CA TRP A 19 9.51 -1.72 7.01
C TRP A 19 9.23 -2.49 5.71
N LYS A 20 8.06 -2.29 5.10
CA LYS A 20 7.54 -3.02 3.93
C LYS A 20 8.57 -3.13 2.81
N ARG A 21 9.27 -2.03 2.51
CA ARG A 21 10.28 -2.02 1.45
C ARG A 21 11.48 -2.90 1.79
N GLY A 22 12.01 -2.76 3.00
CA GLY A 22 13.14 -3.57 3.47
C GLY A 22 12.81 -5.06 3.46
N PHE A 23 11.60 -5.39 3.92
CA PHE A 23 11.07 -6.75 3.86
C PHE A 23 10.98 -7.30 2.42
N LEU A 24 10.29 -6.59 1.52
CA LEU A 24 10.13 -7.04 0.13
C LEU A 24 11.46 -7.09 -0.63
N GLY A 25 12.41 -6.21 -0.31
CA GLY A 25 13.78 -6.26 -0.82
C GLY A 25 14.48 -7.55 -0.40
N ALA A 26 14.47 -7.88 0.89
CA ALA A 26 15.07 -9.13 1.38
C ALA A 26 14.35 -10.38 0.84
N ALA A 27 13.01 -10.36 0.74
CA ALA A 27 12.23 -11.43 0.13
C ALA A 27 12.63 -11.65 -1.34
N ALA A 28 12.87 -10.58 -2.11
CA ALA A 28 13.31 -10.66 -3.49
C ALA A 28 14.67 -11.34 -3.64
N THR A 29 15.64 -11.05 -2.76
CA THR A 29 16.95 -11.74 -2.78
C THR A 29 16.86 -13.25 -2.56
N ARG A 30 15.72 -13.74 -2.08
CA ARG A 30 15.42 -15.15 -1.84
C ARG A 30 14.42 -15.75 -2.81
N GLY A 31 13.99 -14.99 -3.82
CA GLY A 31 12.95 -15.43 -4.76
C GLY A 31 11.57 -15.63 -4.13
N LEU A 32 11.29 -15.00 -2.97
CA LEU A 32 10.01 -15.15 -2.26
C LEU A 32 9.03 -14.01 -2.55
N ARG A 33 9.48 -12.91 -3.17
CA ARG A 33 8.68 -11.68 -3.35
C ARG A 33 7.35 -11.94 -4.05
N GLU A 34 7.35 -12.75 -5.10
CA GLU A 34 6.16 -13.03 -5.92
C GLU A 34 5.06 -13.73 -5.12
N LEU A 35 5.42 -14.55 -4.13
CA LEU A 35 4.48 -15.24 -3.26
C LEU A 35 3.68 -14.29 -2.34
N TYR A 36 4.18 -13.07 -2.12
CA TYR A 36 3.47 -12.05 -1.33
C TYR A 36 2.64 -11.10 -2.20
N THR A 37 3.13 -10.76 -3.39
CA THR A 37 2.56 -9.66 -4.19
C THR A 37 1.67 -10.11 -5.34
N ALA A 38 1.74 -11.36 -5.76
CA ALA A 38 0.84 -11.88 -6.79
C ALA A 38 -0.52 -12.21 -6.18
N ASN A 39 -1.61 -11.72 -6.81
CA ASN A 39 -2.98 -12.04 -6.42
C ASN A 39 -3.29 -13.54 -6.59
N ASP A 40 -2.57 -14.19 -7.50
CA ASP A 40 -2.53 -15.62 -7.70
C ASP A 40 -1.14 -15.93 -8.24
N PRO A 41 -0.16 -16.29 -7.38
CA PRO A 41 1.17 -16.63 -7.86
C PRO A 41 1.03 -17.84 -8.76
N ALA A 42 1.10 -17.61 -10.08
CA ALA A 42 1.02 -18.65 -11.08
C ALA A 42 1.95 -19.78 -10.65
N VAL A 43 1.41 -21.00 -10.55
CA VAL A 43 2.22 -22.17 -10.23
C VAL A 43 3.36 -22.18 -11.24
N PRO A 44 4.62 -22.08 -10.80
CA PRO A 44 5.73 -22.10 -11.73
C PRO A 44 5.61 -23.35 -12.58
N ALA A 45 5.87 -23.25 -13.88
CA ALA A 45 5.88 -24.40 -14.75
C ALA A 45 6.73 -25.52 -14.09
N ILE A 46 6.29 -26.77 -14.21
CA ILE A 46 6.95 -27.93 -13.56
C ILE A 46 8.46 -27.93 -13.86
N ASP A 47 8.83 -27.54 -15.09
CA ASP A 47 10.22 -27.45 -15.58
C ASP A 47 11.07 -26.42 -14.81
N ALA A 48 10.46 -25.39 -14.22
CA ALA A 48 11.14 -24.42 -13.37
C ALA A 48 11.35 -24.95 -11.93
N CYS A 49 10.51 -25.88 -11.48
CA CYS A 49 10.58 -26.45 -10.13
C CYS A 49 11.57 -27.62 -10.02
N ILE A 50 11.81 -28.34 -11.12
CA ILE A 50 12.57 -29.58 -11.12
C ILE A 50 13.88 -29.38 -11.88
N SER A 51 15.01 -29.47 -11.16
CA SER A 51 16.32 -29.44 -11.81
C SER A 51 16.49 -30.58 -12.83
N PRO A 52 17.27 -30.40 -13.90
CA PRO A 52 17.51 -31.45 -14.90
C PRO A 52 18.03 -32.77 -14.29
N ALA A 53 18.92 -32.69 -13.30
CA ALA A 53 19.44 -33.85 -12.59
C ALA A 53 18.35 -34.61 -11.82
N ARG A 54 17.40 -33.89 -11.20
CA ARG A 54 16.26 -34.50 -10.51
C ARG A 54 15.30 -35.15 -11.51
N GLY A 55 15.04 -34.49 -12.65
CA GLY A 55 14.24 -35.07 -13.73
C GLY A 55 14.81 -36.39 -14.25
N ALA A 56 16.13 -36.44 -14.51
CA ALA A 56 16.81 -37.68 -14.91
C ALA A 56 16.70 -38.79 -13.86
N ALA A 57 16.80 -38.44 -12.56
CA ALA A 57 16.63 -39.41 -11.48
C ALA A 57 15.19 -39.97 -11.40
N LEU A 58 14.17 -39.14 -11.62
CA LEU A 58 12.77 -39.59 -11.69
C LEU A 58 12.54 -40.52 -12.89
N HIS A 59 13.16 -40.22 -14.03
CA HIS A 59 13.09 -41.09 -15.22
C HIS A 59 13.73 -42.45 -14.97
N ALA A 60 14.94 -42.48 -14.40
CA ALA A 60 15.62 -43.73 -14.04
C ALA A 60 14.80 -44.56 -13.02
N ALA A 61 14.17 -43.89 -12.04
CA ALA A 61 13.30 -44.55 -11.08
C ALA A 61 12.06 -45.17 -11.75
N ALA A 62 11.44 -44.47 -12.72
CA ALA A 62 10.30 -44.99 -13.47
C ALA A 62 10.68 -46.21 -14.34
N GLU A 63 11.85 -46.20 -14.98
CA GLU A 63 12.34 -47.34 -15.76
C GLU A 63 12.52 -48.61 -14.91
N ILE A 64 12.94 -48.46 -13.65
CA ILE A 64 13.08 -49.56 -12.68
C ILE A 64 11.72 -50.02 -12.16
N ALA A 65 10.81 -49.08 -11.89
CA ALA A 65 9.49 -49.37 -11.32
C ALA A 65 8.57 -50.11 -12.30
N VAL A 66 8.68 -49.83 -13.60
CA VAL A 66 7.84 -50.47 -14.63
C VAL A 66 8.43 -51.82 -15.05
N PRO A 67 7.68 -52.94 -14.90
CA PRO A 67 8.17 -54.28 -15.21
C PRO A 67 8.73 -54.42 -16.65
N PRO A 68 9.76 -55.25 -16.86
CA PRO A 68 10.31 -55.51 -18.19
C PRO A 68 9.32 -56.33 -19.04
N VAL A 69 9.40 -56.17 -20.37
CA VAL A 69 8.58 -56.94 -21.32
C VAL A 69 9.06 -58.40 -21.37
N PRO A 70 8.19 -59.41 -21.20
CA PRO A 70 8.57 -60.81 -21.28
C PRO A 70 9.11 -61.19 -22.67
N HIS A 71 10.21 -61.96 -22.70
CA HIS A 71 10.87 -62.37 -23.95
C HIS A 71 10.16 -63.51 -24.71
N GLY A 72 9.20 -64.20 -24.08
CA GLY A 72 8.50 -65.35 -24.69
C GLY A 72 7.26 -64.99 -25.52
N LEU A 73 7.04 -63.71 -25.80
CA LEU A 73 5.87 -63.20 -26.52
C LEU A 73 6.00 -63.41 -28.04
N SER A 74 4.87 -63.50 -28.74
CA SER A 74 4.87 -63.43 -30.21
C SER A 74 5.28 -62.03 -30.68
N LEU A 75 5.77 -61.90 -31.91
CA LEU A 75 6.27 -60.61 -32.41
C LEU A 75 5.23 -59.47 -32.29
N ALA A 76 3.97 -59.74 -32.62
CA ALA A 76 2.88 -58.76 -32.51
C ALA A 76 2.63 -58.35 -31.06
N THR A 77 2.51 -59.34 -30.16
CA THR A 77 2.27 -59.08 -28.72
C THR A 77 3.47 -58.43 -28.03
N PHE A 78 4.69 -58.71 -28.48
CA PHE A 78 5.90 -58.03 -28.01
C PHE A 78 5.88 -56.54 -28.36
N GLY A 79 5.50 -56.18 -29.59
CA GLY A 79 5.39 -54.79 -30.02
C GLY A 79 4.37 -54.01 -29.18
N GLU A 80 3.19 -54.58 -28.96
CA GLU A 80 2.16 -54.00 -28.09
C GLU A 80 2.65 -53.83 -26.65
N ALA A 81 3.33 -54.85 -26.10
CA ALA A 81 3.86 -54.80 -24.74
C ALA A 81 4.99 -53.76 -24.56
N VAL A 82 5.85 -53.58 -25.56
CA VAL A 82 6.88 -52.53 -25.56
C VAL A 82 6.24 -51.14 -25.58
N LEU A 83 5.23 -50.93 -26.43
CA LEU A 83 4.52 -49.65 -26.48
C LEU A 83 3.78 -49.37 -25.16
N ALA A 84 3.09 -50.37 -24.62
CA ALA A 84 2.41 -50.27 -23.33
C ALA A 84 3.40 -49.94 -22.20
N ARG A 85 4.58 -50.57 -22.18
CA ARG A 85 5.65 -50.26 -21.22
C ARG A 85 6.14 -48.82 -21.37
N ALA A 86 6.37 -48.34 -22.59
CA ALA A 86 6.82 -46.98 -22.83
C ALA A 86 5.80 -45.95 -22.31
N HIS A 87 4.50 -46.15 -22.59
CA HIS A 87 3.44 -45.30 -22.05
C HIS A 87 3.38 -45.34 -20.52
N ALA A 88 3.54 -46.52 -19.91
CA ALA A 88 3.55 -46.66 -18.46
C ALA A 88 4.73 -45.89 -17.81
N ILE A 89 5.91 -45.91 -18.43
CA ILE A 89 7.06 -45.12 -17.96
C ILE A 89 6.75 -43.63 -18.04
N VAL A 90 6.23 -43.15 -19.18
CA VAL A 90 5.88 -41.73 -19.36
C VAL A 90 4.85 -41.28 -18.32
N ALA A 91 3.80 -42.07 -18.08
CA ALA A 91 2.80 -41.77 -17.06
C ALA A 91 3.42 -41.70 -15.66
N HIS A 92 4.26 -42.68 -15.30
CA HIS A 92 4.92 -42.71 -14.00
C HIS A 92 5.88 -41.51 -13.80
N VAL A 93 6.59 -41.08 -14.85
CA VAL A 93 7.43 -39.88 -14.80
C VAL A 93 6.58 -38.63 -14.60
N ALA A 94 5.48 -38.48 -15.36
CA ALA A 94 4.59 -37.34 -15.25
C ALA A 94 4.00 -37.20 -13.83
N ASP A 95 3.49 -38.29 -13.26
CA ASP A 95 2.95 -38.31 -11.90
C ASP A 95 4.02 -37.94 -10.85
N ALA A 96 5.22 -38.49 -11.00
CA ALA A 96 6.33 -38.20 -10.08
C ALA A 96 6.83 -36.75 -10.18
N MET A 97 6.87 -36.19 -11.40
CA MET A 97 7.19 -34.78 -11.61
C MET A 97 6.13 -33.87 -11.00
N GLN A 98 4.84 -34.19 -11.18
CA GLN A 98 3.75 -33.43 -10.55
C GLN A 98 3.82 -33.48 -9.01
N ALA A 99 4.13 -34.64 -8.45
CA ALA A 99 4.30 -34.81 -7.00
C ALA A 99 5.50 -34.00 -6.47
N GLU A 100 6.64 -34.02 -7.16
CA GLU A 100 7.82 -33.22 -6.79
C GLU A 100 7.53 -31.72 -6.90
N ALA A 101 6.88 -31.27 -7.98
CA ALA A 101 6.50 -29.87 -8.16
C ALA A 101 5.58 -29.37 -7.03
N THR A 102 4.56 -30.16 -6.69
CA THR A 102 3.67 -29.89 -5.55
C THR A 102 4.46 -29.80 -4.23
N ALA A 103 5.41 -30.71 -4.02
CA ALA A 103 6.23 -30.71 -2.81
C ALA A 103 7.18 -29.51 -2.74
N VAL A 104 7.80 -29.10 -3.86
CA VAL A 104 8.62 -27.89 -3.96
C VAL A 104 7.78 -26.66 -3.65
N GLN A 105 6.59 -26.55 -4.24
CA GLN A 105 5.69 -25.43 -4.01
C GLN A 105 5.27 -25.32 -2.54
N ALA A 106 4.87 -26.44 -1.92
CA ALA A 106 4.51 -26.48 -0.50
C ALA A 106 5.67 -26.03 0.40
N ARG A 107 6.90 -26.46 0.10
CA ARG A 107 8.11 -26.00 0.81
C ARG A 107 8.35 -24.50 0.65
N SER A 108 8.17 -23.96 -0.55
CA SER A 108 8.31 -22.52 -0.83
C SER A 108 7.24 -21.68 -0.12
N MET A 109 6.00 -22.14 -0.08
CA MET A 109 4.92 -21.49 0.68
C MET A 109 5.25 -21.46 2.18
N ALA A 110 5.59 -22.61 2.76
CA ALA A 110 5.98 -22.68 4.18
C ALA A 110 7.21 -21.80 4.48
N ALA A 111 8.16 -21.72 3.54
CA ALA A 111 9.32 -20.84 3.66
C ALA A 111 8.94 -19.36 3.68
N ALA A 112 8.02 -18.94 2.82
CA ALA A 112 7.54 -17.58 2.76
C ALA A 112 6.73 -17.21 4.02
N VAL A 113 5.89 -18.10 4.54
CA VAL A 113 5.20 -17.88 5.82
C VAL A 113 6.21 -17.71 6.95
N ALA A 114 7.14 -18.64 7.12
CA ALA A 114 8.16 -18.56 8.16
C ALA A 114 9.02 -17.31 8.06
N PHE A 115 9.38 -16.89 6.83
CA PHE A 115 10.14 -15.68 6.59
C PHE A 115 9.37 -14.41 6.99
N LEU A 116 8.09 -14.31 6.62
CA LEU A 116 7.22 -13.19 7.00
C LEU A 116 7.05 -13.13 8.51
N LEU A 117 6.67 -14.24 9.15
CA LEU A 117 6.49 -14.28 10.60
C LEU A 117 7.77 -13.91 11.33
N SER A 118 8.95 -14.37 10.88
CA SER A 118 10.24 -14.02 11.50
C SER A 118 10.54 -12.52 11.47
N ALA A 119 9.93 -11.77 10.54
CA ALA A 119 10.12 -10.34 10.36
C ALA A 119 9.16 -9.48 11.20
N LEU A 120 8.23 -10.11 11.94
CA LEU A 120 7.29 -9.46 12.85
C LEU A 120 7.70 -9.71 14.29
N SER A 121 7.39 -8.79 15.21
CA SER A 121 7.57 -9.03 16.64
C SER A 121 6.51 -10.01 17.17
N PRO A 122 6.75 -10.70 18.30
CA PRO A 122 5.85 -11.76 18.78
C PRO A 122 4.38 -11.30 18.91
N HIS A 123 4.13 -10.12 19.48
CA HIS A 123 2.76 -9.63 19.67
C HIS A 123 2.03 -9.37 18.34
N LEU A 124 2.72 -8.88 17.30
CA LEU A 124 2.10 -8.73 15.97
C LEU A 124 1.87 -10.07 15.29
N ARG A 125 2.68 -11.10 15.58
CA ARG A 125 2.45 -12.47 15.07
C ARG A 125 1.21 -13.10 15.68
N ASP A 126 0.99 -12.88 16.97
CA ASP A 126 -0.17 -13.43 17.69
C ASP A 126 -1.50 -12.86 17.16
N GLU A 127 -1.45 -11.74 16.44
CA GLU A 127 -2.60 -11.16 15.74
C GLU A 127 -2.88 -11.77 14.35
N LEU A 128 -2.01 -12.65 13.86
CA LEU A 128 -2.11 -13.28 12.54
C LEU A 128 -2.42 -14.77 12.67
N ASP A 129 -3.17 -15.29 11.69
CA ASP A 129 -3.47 -16.72 11.58
C ASP A 129 -2.41 -17.41 10.69
N ASP A 130 -1.54 -18.20 11.30
CA ASP A 130 -0.40 -18.86 10.66
C ASP A 130 -0.81 -20.00 9.69
N GLY A 131 -2.09 -20.39 9.67
CA GLY A 131 -2.65 -21.33 8.71
C GLY A 131 -2.88 -20.75 7.31
N LYS A 132 -2.73 -19.44 7.13
CA LYS A 132 -2.99 -18.72 5.87
C LYS A 132 -1.82 -18.83 4.88
N SER A 133 -2.14 -18.70 3.59
CA SER A 133 -1.12 -18.61 2.54
C SER A 133 -0.28 -17.32 2.68
N PRO A 134 0.94 -17.28 2.11
CA PRO A 134 1.79 -16.09 2.17
C PRO A 134 1.14 -14.80 1.65
N SER A 135 0.36 -14.89 0.55
CA SER A 135 -0.33 -13.73 -0.03
C SER A 135 -1.47 -13.23 0.85
N VAL A 136 -2.22 -14.15 1.48
CA VAL A 136 -3.31 -13.79 2.40
C VAL A 136 -2.74 -13.18 3.68
N LEU A 137 -1.68 -13.77 4.25
CA LEU A 137 -0.96 -13.17 5.38
C LEU A 137 -0.41 -11.80 5.04
N TRP A 138 0.19 -11.65 3.85
CA TRP A 138 0.69 -10.38 3.39
C TRP A 138 -0.42 -9.33 3.27
N ALA A 139 -1.58 -9.70 2.72
CA ALA A 139 -2.73 -8.81 2.64
C ALA A 139 -3.25 -8.40 4.02
N GLU A 140 -3.20 -9.29 5.02
CA GLU A 140 -3.61 -8.99 6.39
C GLU A 140 -2.63 -8.04 7.09
N VAL A 141 -1.32 -8.31 7.00
CA VAL A 141 -0.26 -7.39 7.45
C VAL A 141 -0.42 -6.04 6.78
N HIS A 142 -0.68 -6.04 5.47
CA HIS A 142 -0.91 -4.82 4.71
C HIS A 142 -2.15 -4.08 5.19
N ALA A 143 -3.27 -4.77 5.42
CA ALA A 143 -4.49 -4.16 5.94
C ALA A 143 -4.28 -3.56 7.33
N LYS A 144 -3.61 -4.26 8.26
CA LYS A 144 -3.32 -3.74 9.60
C LYS A 144 -2.39 -2.53 9.56
N GLY A 145 -1.32 -2.60 8.77
CA GLY A 145 -0.40 -1.47 8.56
C GLY A 145 -1.04 -0.31 7.80
N TYR A 146 -2.00 -0.58 6.91
CA TYR A 146 -2.74 0.46 6.19
C TYR A 146 -3.94 1.01 6.94
N VAL A 147 -4.58 0.31 7.89
CA VAL A 147 -5.68 0.91 8.67
C VAL A 147 -5.21 2.16 9.42
N LEU A 148 -3.92 2.21 9.81
CA LEU A 148 -3.28 3.41 10.36
C LEU A 148 -2.99 4.51 9.33
N MET A 149 -2.95 4.16 8.04
CA MET A 149 -2.70 5.07 6.91
C MET A 149 -4.01 5.53 6.25
N ASP A 150 -5.01 4.66 6.26
CA ASP A 150 -6.37 4.78 5.77
C ASP A 150 -7.32 5.29 6.86
N ASP A 151 -6.77 5.65 8.03
CA ASP A 151 -7.16 6.85 8.75
C ASP A 151 -6.98 8.08 7.84
N CYS A 152 -7.67 8.09 6.69
CA CYS A 152 -8.10 9.21 5.87
C CYS A 152 -8.92 10.24 6.68
N ARG A 153 -9.06 10.03 7.99
CA ARG A 153 -9.02 11.13 8.96
C ARG A 153 -7.84 12.07 8.72
N LEU A 154 -6.77 11.73 8.01
CA LEU A 154 -5.74 12.72 7.68
C LEU A 154 -6.27 13.81 6.74
N PHE A 155 -7.09 13.45 5.75
CA PHE A 155 -7.82 14.43 4.95
C PHE A 155 -8.93 15.11 5.78
N GLY A 156 -9.68 14.35 6.59
CA GLY A 156 -10.67 14.94 7.50
C GLY A 156 -10.06 15.88 8.54
N HIS A 157 -8.84 15.61 9.02
CA HIS A 157 -8.06 16.44 9.93
C HIS A 157 -7.51 17.64 9.17
N LEU A 158 -7.03 17.49 7.94
CA LEU A 158 -6.66 18.65 7.11
C LEU A 158 -7.87 19.53 6.74
N GLU A 159 -9.07 18.96 6.60
CA GLU A 159 -10.31 19.72 6.39
C GLU A 159 -10.74 20.48 7.66
N VAL A 160 -10.51 19.90 8.84
CA VAL A 160 -10.88 20.48 10.15
C VAL A 160 -9.80 21.41 10.71
N VAL A 161 -8.52 21.19 10.40
CA VAL A 161 -7.39 22.03 10.82
C VAL A 161 -7.33 23.23 9.88
N ARG A 162 -8.29 24.14 10.06
CA ARG A 162 -8.19 25.51 9.57
C ARG A 162 -7.40 26.31 10.59
N LEU A 163 -6.38 27.04 10.14
CA LEU A 163 -5.68 27.99 11.00
C LEU A 163 -6.71 29.06 11.40
N ALA A 164 -7.12 29.04 12.67
CA ALA A 164 -8.06 30.01 13.20
C ALA A 164 -7.44 31.40 13.12
N GLY A 165 -8.23 32.44 12.83
CA GLY A 165 -7.76 33.83 12.73
C GLY A 165 -7.36 34.48 14.08
N ASN A 166 -7.02 33.66 15.08
CA ASN A 166 -6.84 34.01 16.48
C ASN A 166 -5.35 34.04 16.86
N ASP A 167 -5.04 34.43 18.09
CA ASP A 167 -3.65 34.67 18.54
C ASP A 167 -2.81 33.41 18.83
N ALA A 168 -3.34 32.19 18.67
CA ALA A 168 -2.66 30.92 19.00
C ALA A 168 -1.80 30.32 17.85
N LEU A 169 -1.55 31.11 16.81
CA LEU A 169 -0.95 30.67 15.56
C LEU A 169 0.35 29.82 15.65
N PRO A 170 1.36 30.10 16.50
CA PRO A 170 2.60 29.32 16.50
C PRO A 170 2.39 27.84 16.85
N ASP A 171 1.50 27.58 17.80
CA ASP A 171 1.19 26.23 18.28
C ASP A 171 0.29 25.50 17.27
N ASP A 172 -0.67 26.21 16.68
CA ASP A 172 -1.56 25.70 15.63
C ASP A 172 -0.79 25.36 14.35
N LEU A 173 0.17 26.19 13.95
CA LEU A 173 1.01 25.95 12.78
C LEU A 173 1.88 24.73 13.01
N THR A 174 2.62 24.65 14.12
CA THR A 174 3.49 23.49 14.41
C THR A 174 2.71 22.18 14.35
N THR A 175 1.51 22.16 14.94
CA THR A 175 0.62 21.00 14.89
C THR A 175 0.21 20.67 13.45
N LEU A 176 -0.19 21.65 12.64
CA LEU A 176 -0.50 21.45 11.22
C LEU A 176 0.70 20.90 10.43
N GLU A 177 1.90 21.40 10.68
CA GLU A 177 3.13 20.98 9.99
C GLU A 177 3.46 19.51 10.28
N GLU A 178 3.26 19.05 11.51
CA GLU A 178 3.40 17.63 11.86
C GLU A 178 2.44 16.74 11.07
N HIS A 179 1.17 17.17 10.90
CA HIS A 179 0.18 16.42 10.12
C HIS A 179 0.52 16.40 8.63
N ILE A 180 0.91 17.56 8.07
CA ILE A 180 1.37 17.68 6.68
C ILE A 180 2.60 16.78 6.45
N GLN A 181 3.55 16.78 7.38
CA GLN A 181 4.77 15.99 7.25
C GLN A 181 4.46 14.48 7.26
N ARG A 182 3.61 14.01 8.20
CA ARG A 182 3.14 12.62 8.20
C ARG A 182 2.49 12.24 6.87
N TYR A 183 1.61 13.09 6.34
CA TYR A 183 0.97 12.85 5.03
C TYR A 183 1.99 12.72 3.88
N VAL A 184 2.97 13.62 3.88
CA VAL A 184 4.01 13.63 2.85
C VAL A 184 4.90 12.41 2.97
N ASP A 185 5.27 11.97 4.17
CA ASP A 185 6.11 10.78 4.38
C ASP A 185 5.40 9.49 3.91
N VAL A 186 4.07 9.47 3.96
CA VAL A 186 3.24 8.39 3.40
C VAL A 186 3.35 8.32 1.87
N ILE A 187 3.24 9.46 1.19
CA ILE A 187 3.25 9.52 -0.28
C ILE A 187 4.68 9.44 -0.83
N PHE A 188 5.57 10.19 -0.20
CA PHE A 188 6.98 10.37 -0.55
C PHE A 188 7.84 9.65 0.48
N VAL A 189 7.92 8.33 0.34
CA VAL A 189 8.66 7.51 1.30
C VAL A 189 10.14 7.95 1.37
N PRO A 190 10.74 8.12 2.56
CA PRO A 190 12.09 8.70 2.74
C PRO A 190 13.25 8.03 1.97
N SER A 191 13.06 6.82 1.44
CA SER A 191 14.06 6.07 0.69
C SER A 191 14.33 6.58 -0.73
N HIS A 192 13.55 7.55 -1.22
CA HIS A 192 13.75 8.12 -2.56
C HIS A 192 15.02 8.98 -2.69
N GLY A 193 15.86 8.99 -1.66
CA GLY A 193 17.30 9.20 -1.77
C GLY A 193 17.66 10.42 -2.59
N SER A 194 17.58 11.62 -2.01
CA SER A 194 18.09 12.86 -2.62
C SER A 194 17.60 13.17 -4.05
N ASP A 195 16.59 12.48 -4.58
CA ASP A 195 16.01 12.83 -5.88
C ASP A 195 15.35 14.20 -5.76
N ALA A 196 16.04 15.20 -6.31
CA ALA A 196 15.62 16.59 -6.27
C ALA A 196 14.20 16.80 -6.82
N ARG A 197 13.73 15.95 -7.72
CA ARG A 197 12.36 16.04 -8.27
C ARG A 197 11.31 15.59 -7.26
N LEU A 198 11.59 14.51 -6.52
CA LEU A 198 10.67 14.00 -5.50
C LEU A 198 10.66 14.90 -4.27
N VAL A 199 11.81 15.47 -3.91
CA VAL A 199 11.89 16.52 -2.88
C VAL A 199 11.07 17.75 -3.29
N ALA A 200 11.25 18.24 -4.51
CA ALA A 200 10.47 19.39 -5.00
C ALA A 200 8.97 19.10 -5.09
N ALA A 201 8.58 17.87 -5.44
CA ALA A 201 7.18 17.46 -5.46
C ALA A 201 6.58 17.39 -4.04
N ALA A 202 7.35 16.88 -3.06
CA ALA A 202 6.96 16.88 -1.66
C ALA A 202 6.77 18.31 -1.13
N ASP A 203 7.70 19.23 -1.41
CA ASP A 203 7.59 20.63 -0.97
C ASP A 203 6.38 21.33 -1.58
N ARG A 204 6.10 21.13 -2.88
CA ARG A 204 4.90 21.67 -3.52
C ARG A 204 3.61 21.15 -2.89
N LEU A 205 3.58 19.85 -2.54
CA LEU A 205 2.44 19.27 -1.83
C LEU A 205 2.28 19.93 -0.45
N LYS A 206 3.36 20.07 0.32
CA LYS A 206 3.33 20.76 1.62
C LYS A 206 2.80 22.18 1.52
N VAL A 207 3.25 22.96 0.53
CA VAL A 207 2.75 24.32 0.34
C VAL A 207 1.27 24.31 -0.06
N THR A 208 0.86 23.42 -0.95
CA THR A 208 -0.56 23.31 -1.34
C THR A 208 -1.45 23.03 -0.13
N LEU A 209 -1.02 22.14 0.75
CA LEU A 209 -1.72 21.83 1.99
C LEU A 209 -1.73 23.02 2.96
N LEU A 210 -0.61 23.73 3.11
CA LEU A 210 -0.50 24.93 3.94
C LEU A 210 -1.44 26.05 3.44
N CYS A 211 -1.46 26.32 2.14
CA CYS A 211 -2.35 27.30 1.53
C CYS A 211 -3.82 26.93 1.76
N ASN A 212 -4.16 25.65 1.61
CA ASN A 212 -5.52 25.16 1.86
C ASN A 212 -5.93 25.26 3.34
N ALA A 213 -5.00 25.15 4.28
CA ALA A 213 -5.29 25.29 5.71
C ALA A 213 -5.53 26.76 6.13
N CYS A 214 -5.09 27.72 5.32
CA CYS A 214 -5.27 29.15 5.60
C CYS A 214 -6.68 29.66 5.25
N PRO A 215 -7.12 30.80 5.81
CA PRO A 215 -8.38 31.43 5.42
C PRO A 215 -8.41 31.82 3.94
N PRO A 216 -9.56 31.71 3.24
CA PRO A 216 -9.67 32.05 1.82
C PRO A 216 -9.23 33.47 1.46
N ALA A 217 -9.35 34.42 2.40
CA ALA A 217 -8.91 35.80 2.22
C ALA A 217 -7.38 35.95 2.02
N MET A 218 -6.60 34.90 2.28
CA MET A 218 -5.15 34.89 2.04
C MET A 218 -4.75 34.45 0.63
N ALA A 219 -5.71 34.01 -0.22
CA ALA A 219 -5.40 33.49 -1.55
C ALA A 219 -4.57 34.49 -2.40
N ASP A 220 -4.98 35.76 -2.45
CA ASP A 220 -4.27 36.81 -3.20
C ASP A 220 -2.85 37.08 -2.66
N VAL A 221 -2.67 36.92 -1.34
CA VAL A 221 -1.38 37.07 -0.67
C VAL A 221 -0.44 35.93 -1.08
N PHE A 222 -0.93 34.69 -1.09
CA PHE A 222 -0.16 33.54 -1.56
C PHE A 222 0.18 33.65 -3.05
N GLU A 223 -0.73 34.11 -3.89
CA GLU A 223 -0.45 34.35 -5.31
C GLU A 223 0.64 35.41 -5.52
N THR A 224 0.63 36.48 -4.71
CA THR A 224 1.68 37.49 -4.73
C THR A 224 3.04 36.89 -4.32
N TRP A 225 3.08 36.09 -3.25
CA TRP A 225 4.32 35.42 -2.84
C TRP A 225 4.81 34.38 -3.85
N ARG A 226 3.89 33.73 -4.56
CA ARG A 226 4.20 32.78 -5.64
C ARG A 226 4.86 33.47 -6.83
N THR A 227 4.48 34.71 -7.12
CA THR A 227 5.17 35.50 -8.16
C THR A 227 6.59 35.90 -7.76
N ASP A 228 6.85 36.10 -6.46
CA ASP A 228 8.18 36.43 -5.94
C ASP A 228 9.11 35.22 -5.85
N GLU A 229 8.58 34.02 -5.57
CA GLU A 229 9.34 32.77 -5.42
C GLU A 229 8.71 31.62 -6.23
N PRO A 230 9.09 31.45 -7.51
CA PRO A 230 8.48 30.47 -8.40
C PRO A 230 8.89 29.02 -8.08
N ALA A 231 9.92 28.79 -7.25
CA ALA A 231 10.32 27.44 -6.85
C ALA A 231 9.28 26.76 -5.94
N TRP A 232 8.42 27.56 -5.31
CA TRP A 232 7.36 27.10 -4.40
C TRP A 232 7.92 26.29 -3.21
N ASP A 233 9.07 26.74 -2.70
CA ASP A 233 9.72 26.16 -1.53
C ASP A 233 8.86 26.33 -0.27
N TYR A 234 8.69 25.23 0.46
CA TYR A 234 7.92 25.21 1.69
C TYR A 234 8.54 26.08 2.78
N THR A 235 9.87 26.09 2.89
CA THR A 235 10.57 26.87 3.92
C THR A 235 10.34 28.37 3.72
N TYR A 236 10.45 28.84 2.48
CA TYR A 236 10.13 30.21 2.10
C TYR A 236 8.68 30.58 2.45
N MET A 237 7.71 29.77 2.03
CA MET A 237 6.28 30.04 2.21
C MET A 237 5.89 30.07 3.68
N ARG A 238 6.39 29.10 4.47
CA ARG A 238 6.22 29.07 5.93
C ARG A 238 6.74 30.35 6.58
N ARG A 239 7.95 30.81 6.23
CA ARG A 239 8.54 32.03 6.80
C ARG A 239 7.68 33.25 6.48
N ARG A 240 7.27 33.44 5.22
CA ARG A 240 6.40 34.56 4.80
C ARG A 240 5.08 34.58 5.55
N LEU A 241 4.52 33.40 5.75
CA LEU A 241 3.27 33.23 6.47
C LEU A 241 3.39 33.67 7.94
N VAL A 242 4.46 33.27 8.63
CA VAL A 242 4.77 33.72 10.00
C VAL A 242 4.99 35.24 10.08
N GLU A 243 5.75 35.81 9.14
CA GLU A 243 6.00 37.25 9.05
C GLU A 243 4.69 38.04 8.87
N TYR A 244 3.83 37.60 7.95
CA TYR A 244 2.55 38.24 7.64
C TYR A 244 1.63 38.32 8.87
N TRP A 245 1.52 37.22 9.62
CA TRP A 245 0.70 37.21 10.81
C TRP A 245 1.28 38.03 11.96
N ALA A 246 2.61 38.06 12.11
CA ALA A 246 3.26 38.95 13.08
C ALA A 246 2.94 40.43 12.80
N LEU A 247 2.98 40.84 11.52
CA LEU A 247 2.61 42.19 11.08
C LEU A 247 1.12 42.49 11.32
N GLN A 248 0.23 41.55 11.01
CA GLN A 248 -1.21 41.69 11.27
C GLN A 248 -1.51 41.89 12.77
N ARG A 249 -0.82 41.14 13.64
CA ARG A 249 -0.99 41.24 15.10
C ARG A 249 -0.56 42.62 15.61
N LEU A 250 0.59 43.12 15.16
CA LEU A 250 1.06 44.48 15.50
C LEU A 250 0.08 45.55 15.01
N GLY A 251 -0.46 45.40 13.80
CA GLY A 251 -1.48 46.30 13.25
C GLY A 251 -2.75 46.36 14.09
N ARG A 252 -3.24 45.20 14.56
CA ARG A 252 -4.43 45.14 15.45
C ARG A 252 -4.17 45.75 16.83
N GLN A 253 -3.00 45.56 17.42
CA GLN A 253 -2.64 46.14 18.71
C GLN A 253 -2.54 47.68 18.67
N ASN A 254 -2.11 48.23 17.53
CA ASN A 254 -1.98 49.68 17.34
C ASN A 254 -3.30 50.37 16.92
N ALA A 255 -4.32 49.61 16.52
CA ALA A 255 -5.65 50.13 16.23
C ALA A 255 -6.32 50.54 17.55
N THR A 256 -6.23 51.82 17.89
CA THR A 256 -6.89 52.40 19.07
C THR A 256 -8.39 52.08 18.97
N PRO A 257 -9.02 51.42 19.97
CA PRO A 257 -10.44 51.13 19.88
C PRO A 257 -11.20 52.44 19.75
N PRO A 258 -12.18 52.54 18.82
CA PRO A 258 -13.00 53.73 18.71
C PRO A 258 -13.64 53.97 20.08
N LYS A 259 -13.41 55.17 20.66
CA LYS A 259 -14.02 55.58 21.94
C LYS A 259 -15.51 55.27 21.85
N ALA A 260 -15.96 54.26 22.59
CA ALA A 260 -17.36 53.90 22.68
C ALA A 260 -18.11 55.11 23.22
N GLY A 261 -18.77 55.85 22.32
CA GLY A 261 -19.77 56.82 22.72
C GLY A 261 -20.88 56.06 23.41
N ILE A 262 -20.94 56.18 24.74
CA ILE A 262 -22.03 55.66 25.58
C ILE A 262 -23.33 56.29 25.06
N ARG A 263 -24.03 55.60 24.16
CA ARG A 263 -25.41 55.91 23.80
C ARG A 263 -26.29 54.99 24.63
N HIS A 264 -26.93 55.57 25.64
CA HIS A 264 -28.10 54.99 26.27
C HIS A 264 -29.14 54.68 25.19
N ALA A 265 -29.41 53.39 24.97
CA ALA A 265 -30.50 52.94 24.12
C ALA A 265 -31.57 52.32 25.01
N THR A 266 -32.73 52.98 25.02
CA THR A 266 -33.99 52.56 25.60
C THR A 266 -34.44 51.24 24.97
N VAL A 267 -34.88 50.33 25.82
CA VAL A 267 -35.48 49.04 25.47
C VAL A 267 -36.82 49.29 24.80
N ASP A 268 -37.01 48.81 23.58
CA ASP A 268 -38.33 48.50 23.06
C ASP A 268 -38.32 47.10 22.44
N SER A 269 -39.12 46.24 23.07
CA SER A 269 -39.38 44.86 22.71
C SER A 269 -40.44 44.80 21.63
N THR A 270 -40.13 44.22 20.48
CA THR A 270 -41.15 43.51 19.67
C THR A 270 -40.55 42.27 19.03
N ALA A 271 -41.24 41.17 19.31
CA ALA A 271 -41.00 39.83 18.82
C ALA A 271 -41.52 39.68 17.39
N THR A 272 -40.82 38.88 16.57
CA THR A 272 -41.50 38.03 15.59
C THR A 272 -40.70 36.77 15.26
N ASP A 273 -41.43 35.68 15.42
CA ASP A 273 -41.16 34.29 15.07
C ASP A 273 -41.00 34.09 13.55
N ALA A 274 -40.06 33.26 13.12
CA ALA A 274 -40.10 32.62 11.80
C ALA A 274 -39.21 31.37 11.76
N THR A 275 -39.87 30.22 11.87
CA THR A 275 -39.41 28.85 11.66
C THR A 275 -38.90 28.65 10.23
N PHE A 276 -37.70 28.08 10.05
CA PHE A 276 -37.18 27.68 8.74
C PHE A 276 -36.68 26.23 8.77
N SER A 277 -37.35 25.37 7.99
CA SER A 277 -36.97 23.97 7.75
C SER A 277 -36.17 23.84 6.46
N PRO A 278 -35.06 23.09 6.41
CA PRO A 278 -34.44 22.67 5.16
C PRO A 278 -34.86 21.24 4.78
N SER A 279 -35.49 21.12 3.61
CA SER A 279 -35.79 19.87 2.92
C SER A 279 -34.53 19.34 2.22
N SER A 280 -34.14 18.11 2.50
CA SER A 280 -33.03 17.40 1.85
C SER A 280 -33.55 16.62 0.64
N ALA A 281 -32.98 16.87 -0.54
CA ALA A 281 -33.19 16.06 -1.74
C ALA A 281 -31.84 15.45 -2.17
N THR A 282 -31.69 14.16 -1.93
CA THR A 282 -30.53 13.36 -2.35
C THR A 282 -30.83 12.76 -3.73
N THR A 283 -30.07 13.17 -4.75
CA THR A 283 -30.12 12.57 -6.09
C THR A 283 -29.14 11.41 -6.17
N ALA A 284 -29.64 10.18 -6.33
CA ALA A 284 -28.85 9.00 -6.62
C ALA A 284 -28.58 8.90 -8.14
N ILE A 285 -27.31 8.82 -8.53
CA ILE A 285 -26.88 8.48 -9.88
C ILE A 285 -26.52 7.00 -9.90
N VAL A 286 -27.37 6.19 -10.53
CA VAL A 286 -27.09 4.79 -10.90
C VAL A 286 -26.33 4.81 -12.23
N ARG A 287 -25.11 4.27 -12.26
CA ARG A 287 -24.41 3.95 -13.51
C ARG A 287 -24.36 2.44 -13.70
N ASP A 288 -25.04 2.06 -14.76
CA ASP A 288 -25.05 0.79 -15.46
C ASP A 288 -23.69 0.54 -16.13
N VAL A 289 -23.11 -0.65 -15.97
CA VAL A 289 -21.95 -1.11 -16.74
C VAL A 289 -22.21 -2.55 -17.20
N GLY A 290 -22.54 -2.66 -18.48
CA GLY A 290 -22.76 -3.90 -19.19
C GLY A 290 -21.46 -4.67 -19.49
N ALA A 291 -21.55 -5.97 -19.23
CA ALA A 291 -21.28 -7.10 -20.12
C ALA A 291 -20.07 -7.10 -21.09
N SER A 292 -19.33 -8.20 -20.95
CA SER A 292 -18.89 -9.12 -22.02
C SER A 292 -17.52 -8.89 -22.66
N GLN A 293 -16.65 -9.90 -22.55
CA GLN A 293 -16.07 -10.59 -23.71
C GLN A 293 -15.40 -11.90 -23.30
N GLY A 294 -15.81 -13.00 -23.95
CA GLY A 294 -15.22 -14.33 -23.80
C GLY A 294 -13.97 -14.52 -24.68
N MET A 295 -13.01 -15.26 -24.16
CA MET A 295 -11.84 -15.75 -24.90
C MET A 295 -12.01 -17.23 -25.24
N GLN A 296 -12.04 -17.54 -26.54
CA GLN A 296 -11.90 -18.88 -27.08
C GLN A 296 -10.42 -19.23 -27.22
N TYR A 297 -9.99 -20.35 -26.63
CA TYR A 297 -8.68 -20.96 -26.91
C TYR A 297 -8.80 -21.96 -28.07
N ARG A 298 -8.01 -21.75 -29.12
CA ARG A 298 -7.75 -22.73 -30.19
C ARG A 298 -6.57 -23.62 -29.77
N LEU A 299 -6.81 -24.93 -29.63
CA LEU A 299 -5.76 -25.94 -29.68
C LEU A 299 -5.32 -26.14 -31.13
N THR A 300 -4.01 -26.17 -31.37
CA THR A 300 -3.42 -26.68 -32.60
C THR A 300 -2.72 -27.98 -32.23
N ILE A 301 -3.10 -29.06 -32.89
CA ILE A 301 -2.51 -30.40 -32.79
C ILE A 301 -1.21 -30.43 -33.59
#